data_AF-A0A7C1YHG1-F1
#
_entry.id   AF-A0A7C1YHG1-F1
#
_cell.length_a   1.000
_cell.length_b   1.000
_cell.length_c   1.000
_cell.angle_alpha   90.00
_cell.angle_beta   90.00
_cell.angle_gamma   90.00
#
_symmetry.space_group_name_H-M   'P 1'
#
loop_
_entity.id
_entity.type
_entity.pdbx_description
1 polymer ?
#
loop_
_entity_poly.entity_id
_entity_poly.type
_entity_poly.pdbx_seq_one_letter_code
_entity_poly.pdbx_strand_id
1 'polypeptide(L)'
;PLNAARLFTSALSEKNADDEMSPLIDHLGSSLNAVEGLLEGLLEISRLDAGVMEPQLSDFTLETLLRELDLEFTAIARDLNIDFGMVSTGAIVHSDPKLLRRILQNFISNALRYTSSGRVLLGCRRRGDHHLEIQVWDTGQGISENKIEEIFIEFKQLKNNPDPEHKEQGLGLGLAIVERICRLLGHELSVKSTPGKGSMFSVILPLGQEKIAVPPEIITADRPNILPLDFSTLKVLCIDNDPDILTGMDILLSNWGCEIICCRGQADMGHMPDGFTPDIILADYHLDHAQNGIDLLTMLQSRWGGAIPGIVISADHTEDVKNQAMTAGYKFLRKPVKSAALRALISSLLIYRK
;
A
#
# COMPACT_ATOMS: atom_id res chain seq x y z
N PRO A 1 3.61 8.85 16.69
CA PRO A 1 2.18 9.14 17.00
C PRO A 1 1.15 8.36 16.16
N LEU A 2 1.03 8.57 14.84
CA LEU A 2 -0.02 7.91 14.02
C LEU A 2 0.12 6.38 13.99
N ASN A 3 1.37 5.90 13.89
CA ASN A 3 1.66 4.46 13.96
C ASN A 3 1.21 3.85 15.29
N ALA A 4 1.50 4.50 16.42
CA ALA A 4 1.07 4.05 17.73
C ALA A 4 -0.46 4.02 17.87
N ALA A 5 -1.15 5.08 17.43
CA ALA A 5 -2.61 5.12 17.42
C ALA A 5 -3.23 3.96 16.62
N ARG A 6 -2.61 3.57 15.50
CA ARG A 6 -3.08 2.44 14.69
C ARG A 6 -2.80 1.10 15.36
N LEU A 7 -1.66 0.93 16.02
CA LEU A 7 -1.36 -0.26 16.81
C LEU A 7 -2.38 -0.41 17.94
N PHE A 8 -2.68 0.64 18.70
CA PHE A 8 -3.69 0.61 19.75
C PHE A 8 -5.08 0.27 19.22
N THR A 9 -5.49 0.87 18.10
CA THR A 9 -6.81 0.59 17.49
C THR A 9 -6.90 -0.87 17.01
N SER A 10 -5.82 -1.40 16.42
CA SER A 10 -5.75 -2.80 15.99
C SER A 10 -5.81 -3.74 17.19
N ALA A 11 -5.09 -3.44 18.27
CA ALA A 11 -5.12 -4.21 19.51
C ALA A 11 -6.50 -4.19 20.18
N LEU A 12 -7.22 -3.06 20.13
CA LEU A 12 -8.58 -2.96 20.65
C LEU A 12 -9.57 -3.78 19.81
N SER A 13 -9.44 -3.77 18.48
CA SER A 13 -10.26 -4.56 17.57
C SER A 13 -10.08 -6.07 17.80
N GLU A 14 -8.86 -6.52 18.08
CA GLU A 14 -8.58 -7.94 18.32
C GLU A 14 -9.05 -8.46 19.69
N LYS A 15 -9.12 -7.57 20.71
CA LYS A 15 -9.51 -7.95 22.08
C LYS A 15 -11.01 -7.94 22.31
N ASN A 16 -11.76 -7.17 21.52
CA ASN A 16 -13.19 -7.01 21.71
C ASN A 16 -13.98 -8.09 20.98
N ALA A 17 -14.55 -9.01 21.76
CA ALA A 17 -15.63 -9.90 21.36
C ALA A 17 -17.03 -9.32 21.68
N ASP A 18 -17.10 -8.11 22.27
CA ASP A 18 -18.34 -7.43 22.66
C ASP A 18 -18.87 -6.53 21.52
N ASP A 19 -20.13 -6.76 21.13
CA ASP A 19 -20.81 -6.19 19.96
C ASP A 19 -21.00 -4.65 20.05
N GLU A 20 -21.02 -4.07 21.27
CA GLU A 20 -21.32 -2.65 21.47
C GLU A 20 -20.16 -1.69 21.15
N MET A 21 -18.90 -2.08 21.36
CA MET A 21 -17.74 -1.20 21.12
C MET A 21 -17.13 -1.38 19.73
N SER A 22 -17.46 -2.45 19.01
CA SER A 22 -16.95 -2.70 17.65
C SER A 22 -17.19 -1.52 16.70
N PRO A 23 -18.41 -0.91 16.64
CA PRO A 23 -18.66 0.19 15.72
C PRO A 23 -17.79 1.43 15.98
N LEU A 24 -17.48 1.72 17.25
CA LEU A 24 -16.63 2.83 17.65
C LEU A 24 -15.16 2.60 17.27
N ILE A 25 -14.67 1.36 17.43
CA ILE A 25 -13.31 0.98 17.04
C ILE A 25 -13.17 1.01 15.52
N ASP A 26 -14.17 0.53 14.79
CA ASP A 26 -14.19 0.58 13.33
C ASP A 26 -14.18 2.05 12.85
N HIS A 27 -14.96 2.92 13.48
CA HIS A 27 -14.96 4.36 13.16
C HIS A 27 -13.61 5.02 13.46
N LEU A 28 -12.97 4.67 14.58
CA LEU A 28 -11.63 5.16 14.91
C LEU A 28 -10.60 4.67 13.89
N GLY A 29 -10.66 3.38 13.53
CA GLY A 29 -9.79 2.76 12.51
C GLY A 29 -9.94 3.44 11.15
N SER A 30 -11.17 3.63 10.67
CA SER A 30 -11.46 4.34 9.42
C SER A 30 -11.00 5.80 9.46
N SER A 31 -11.16 6.48 10.60
CA SER A 31 -10.68 7.86 10.77
C SER A 31 -9.15 7.95 10.70
N LEU A 32 -8.44 7.02 11.34
CA LEU A 32 -6.98 6.96 11.27
C LEU A 32 -6.49 6.62 9.85
N ASN A 33 -7.16 5.70 9.16
CA ASN A 33 -6.85 5.39 7.75
C ASN A 33 -7.07 6.61 6.85
N ALA A 34 -8.11 7.41 7.09
CA ALA A 34 -8.35 8.65 6.34
C ALA A 34 -7.23 9.68 6.58
N VAL A 35 -6.80 9.87 7.84
CA VAL A 35 -5.66 10.76 8.18
C VAL A 35 -4.35 10.27 7.56
N GLU A 36 -4.12 8.95 7.55
CA GLU A 36 -2.96 8.35 6.90
C GLU A 36 -2.95 8.61 5.40
N GLY A 37 -4.08 8.34 4.71
CA GLY A 37 -4.20 8.63 3.28
C GLY A 37 -4.01 10.10 2.94
N LEU A 38 -4.41 11.02 3.84
CA LEU A 38 -4.20 12.46 3.68
C LEU A 38 -2.71 12.80 3.73
N LEU A 39 -2.01 12.28 4.74
CA LEU A 39 -0.60 12.52 4.92
C LEU A 39 0.21 11.93 3.76
N GLU A 40 -0.09 10.69 3.37
CA GLU A 40 0.54 10.05 2.22
C GLU A 40 0.33 10.85 0.93
N GLY A 41 -0.90 11.29 0.67
CA GLY A 41 -1.21 12.10 -0.51
C GLY A 41 -0.50 13.46 -0.51
N LEU A 42 -0.43 14.14 0.64
CA LEU A 42 0.28 15.41 0.79
C LEU A 42 1.80 15.24 0.59
N LEU A 43 2.38 14.20 1.17
CA LEU A 43 3.81 13.88 0.98
C LEU A 43 4.11 13.52 -0.48
N GLU A 44 3.20 12.80 -1.14
CA GLU A 44 3.31 12.46 -2.56
C GLU A 44 3.29 13.72 -3.44
N ILE A 45 2.32 14.63 -3.24
CA ILE A 45 2.27 15.93 -3.94
C ILE A 45 3.55 16.73 -3.67
N SER A 46 3.99 16.83 -2.41
CA SER A 46 5.19 17.56 -2.05
C SER A 46 6.45 17.01 -2.76
N ARG A 47 6.59 15.69 -2.89
CA ARG A 47 7.71 15.06 -3.61
C ARG A 47 7.65 15.32 -5.11
N LEU A 48 6.45 15.29 -5.68
CA LEU A 48 6.22 15.57 -7.09
C LEU A 48 6.54 17.04 -7.42
N ASP A 49 6.05 17.98 -6.60
CA ASP A 49 6.27 19.41 -6.79
C ASP A 49 7.73 19.83 -6.52
N ALA A 50 8.40 19.16 -5.59
CA ALA A 50 9.82 19.38 -5.31
C ALA A 50 10.75 18.77 -6.39
N GLY A 51 10.22 17.96 -7.32
CA GLY A 51 11.01 17.31 -8.37
C GLY A 51 11.98 16.24 -7.85
N VAL A 52 11.78 15.75 -6.63
CA VAL A 52 12.66 14.74 -5.99
C VAL A 52 12.32 13.32 -6.46
N MET A 53 11.17 13.16 -7.13
CA MET A 53 10.75 11.87 -7.68
C MET A 53 11.29 11.69 -9.11
N GLU A 54 12.21 10.74 -9.28
CA GLU A 54 12.73 10.37 -10.60
C GLU A 54 11.94 9.19 -11.19
N PRO A 55 11.30 9.34 -12.38
CA PRO A 55 10.54 8.25 -13.00
C PRO A 55 11.47 7.17 -13.57
N GLN A 56 11.12 5.90 -13.33
CA GLN A 56 11.83 4.74 -13.87
C GLN A 56 11.19 4.28 -15.19
N LEU A 57 11.47 5.02 -16.27
CA LEU A 57 10.89 4.75 -17.59
C LEU A 57 11.43 3.45 -18.19
N SER A 58 10.53 2.61 -18.70
CA SER A 58 10.85 1.33 -19.35
C SER A 58 9.79 0.94 -20.38
N ASP A 59 10.16 0.04 -21.29
CA ASP A 59 9.20 -0.60 -22.19
C ASP A 59 8.65 -1.86 -21.52
N PHE A 60 7.33 -1.99 -21.42
CA PHE A 60 6.69 -3.16 -20.82
C PHE A 60 5.34 -3.49 -21.47
N THR A 61 4.91 -4.74 -21.32
CA THR A 61 3.59 -5.19 -21.79
C THR A 61 2.50 -4.65 -20.87
N LEU A 62 1.55 -3.91 -21.44
CA LEU A 62 0.45 -3.30 -20.69
C LEU A 62 -0.49 -4.35 -20.08
N GLU A 63 -0.67 -5.51 -20.72
CA GLU A 63 -1.52 -6.61 -20.24
C GLU A 63 -1.24 -6.98 -18.77
N THR A 64 0.03 -7.10 -18.38
CA THR A 64 0.41 -7.52 -17.02
C THR A 64 -0.13 -6.53 -16.00
N LEU A 65 0.05 -5.23 -16.26
CA LEU A 65 -0.44 -4.18 -15.38
C LEU A 65 -1.97 -4.16 -15.33
N LEU A 66 -2.65 -4.24 -16.47
CA LEU A 66 -4.12 -4.21 -16.50
C LEU A 66 -4.74 -5.44 -15.83
N ARG A 67 -4.13 -6.62 -15.94
CA ARG A 67 -4.58 -7.83 -15.24
C ARG A 67 -4.45 -7.74 -13.73
N GLU A 68 -3.36 -7.17 -13.23
CA GLU A 68 -3.21 -6.95 -11.78
C GLU A 68 -4.32 -6.03 -11.25
N LEU A 69 -4.63 -4.96 -11.98
CA LEU A 69 -5.74 -4.06 -11.65
C LEU A 69 -7.10 -4.76 -11.77
N ASP A 70 -7.28 -5.59 -12.80
CA ASP A 70 -8.52 -6.33 -13.02
C ASP A 70 -8.83 -7.28 -11.86
N LEU A 71 -7.83 -8.04 -11.42
CA LEU A 71 -7.97 -8.93 -10.26
C LEU A 71 -8.27 -8.15 -8.97
N GLU A 72 -7.59 -7.02 -8.75
CA GLU A 72 -7.76 -6.17 -7.57
C GLU A 72 -9.18 -5.57 -7.51
N PHE A 73 -9.63 -4.95 -8.62
CA PHE A 73 -10.89 -4.20 -8.64
C PHE A 73 -12.12 -5.03 -8.96
N THR A 74 -11.99 -6.22 -9.55
CA THR A 74 -13.13 -7.14 -9.72
C THR A 74 -13.71 -7.58 -8.36
N ALA A 75 -12.85 -7.77 -7.36
CA ALA A 75 -13.30 -8.09 -6.00
C ALA A 75 -14.07 -6.92 -5.39
N ILE A 76 -13.50 -5.71 -5.45
CA ILE A 76 -14.11 -4.49 -4.91
C ILE A 76 -15.43 -4.17 -5.60
N ALA A 77 -15.48 -4.27 -6.93
CA ALA A 77 -16.68 -3.97 -7.71
C ALA A 77 -17.83 -4.95 -7.41
N ARG A 78 -17.50 -6.22 -7.13
CA ARG A 78 -18.49 -7.23 -6.69
C ARG A 78 -19.14 -6.84 -5.37
N ASP A 79 -18.36 -6.38 -4.40
CA ASP A 79 -18.88 -5.93 -3.10
C ASP A 79 -19.77 -4.68 -3.23
N LEU A 80 -19.52 -3.86 -4.26
CA LEU A 80 -20.32 -2.68 -4.62
C LEU A 80 -21.49 -2.97 -5.58
N ASN A 81 -21.69 -4.22 -6.02
CA ASN A 81 -22.66 -4.60 -7.06
C ASN A 81 -22.50 -3.81 -8.39
N ILE A 82 -21.25 -3.52 -8.78
CA ILE A 82 -20.91 -2.86 -10.05
C ILE A 82 -20.26 -3.89 -10.98
N ASP A 83 -20.64 -3.89 -12.26
CA ASP A 83 -19.99 -4.71 -13.28
C ASP A 83 -18.64 -4.08 -13.64
N PHE A 84 -17.54 -4.77 -13.36
CA PHE A 84 -16.21 -4.31 -13.74
C PHE A 84 -15.64 -5.21 -14.83
N GLY A 85 -15.15 -4.60 -15.90
CA GLY A 85 -14.54 -5.32 -17.01
C GLY A 85 -13.24 -4.68 -17.47
N MET A 86 -12.32 -5.52 -17.94
CA MET A 86 -11.06 -5.12 -18.53
C MET A 86 -10.92 -5.74 -19.94
N VAL A 87 -10.53 -4.91 -20.91
CA VAL A 87 -10.27 -5.34 -22.29
C VAL A 87 -8.80 -5.66 -22.43
N SER A 88 -8.49 -6.94 -22.68
CA SER A 88 -7.12 -7.41 -22.92
C SER A 88 -6.45 -6.67 -24.09
N THR A 89 -5.13 -6.49 -23.97
CA THR A 89 -4.30 -5.77 -24.94
C THR A 89 -2.89 -6.33 -24.98
N GLY A 90 -2.37 -6.59 -26.17
CA GLY A 90 -0.96 -6.93 -26.39
C GLY A 90 -0.04 -5.70 -26.53
N ALA A 91 -0.51 -4.50 -26.20
CA ALA A 91 0.26 -3.28 -26.42
C ALA A 91 1.49 -3.21 -25.49
N ILE A 92 2.61 -2.79 -26.06
CA ILE A 92 3.81 -2.42 -25.32
C ILE A 92 3.81 -0.89 -25.20
N VAL A 93 4.08 -0.39 -24.00
CA VAL A 93 4.07 1.05 -23.69
C VAL A 93 5.40 1.46 -23.09
N HIS A 94 5.79 2.72 -23.27
CA HIS A 94 6.98 3.31 -22.68
C HIS A 94 6.60 4.23 -21.52
N SER A 95 6.77 3.76 -20.28
CA SER A 95 6.44 4.54 -19.08
C SER A 95 7.09 3.96 -17.82
N ASP A 96 6.80 4.55 -16.66
CA ASP A 96 7.06 3.95 -15.35
C ASP A 96 5.84 3.10 -14.95
N PRO A 97 5.98 1.76 -14.81
CA PRO A 97 4.87 0.87 -14.47
C PRO A 97 4.18 1.22 -13.13
N LYS A 98 4.94 1.69 -12.13
CA LYS A 98 4.40 1.98 -10.79
C LYS A 98 3.59 3.27 -10.81
N LEU A 99 4.11 4.30 -11.45
CA LEU A 99 3.42 5.58 -11.60
C LEU A 99 2.20 5.45 -12.53
N LEU A 100 2.30 4.66 -13.61
CA LEU A 100 1.15 4.38 -14.47
C LEU A 100 0.07 3.59 -13.72
N ARG A 101 0.45 2.56 -12.93
CA ARG A 101 -0.48 1.84 -12.05
C ARG A 101 -1.24 2.80 -11.14
N ARG A 102 -0.53 3.75 -10.53
CA ARG A 102 -1.11 4.74 -9.61
C ARG A 102 -2.14 5.64 -10.32
N ILE A 103 -1.88 6.05 -11.56
CA ILE A 103 -2.84 6.80 -12.37
C ILE A 103 -4.12 5.97 -12.56
N LEU A 104 -3.98 4.73 -13.01
CA LEU A 104 -5.11 3.86 -13.32
C LEU A 104 -5.91 3.47 -12.07
N GLN A 105 -5.24 3.20 -10.95
CA GLN A 105 -5.90 2.95 -9.66
C GLN A 105 -6.76 4.14 -9.23
N ASN A 106 -6.29 5.37 -9.42
CA ASN A 106 -7.08 6.57 -9.10
C ASN A 106 -8.30 6.71 -10.02
N PHE A 107 -8.16 6.42 -11.31
CA PHE A 107 -9.31 6.42 -12.23
C PHE A 107 -10.34 5.36 -11.87
N ILE A 108 -9.91 4.10 -11.65
CA ILE A 108 -10.81 2.99 -11.36
C ILE A 108 -11.50 3.18 -10.00
N SER A 109 -10.76 3.59 -8.97
CA SER A 109 -11.35 3.83 -7.65
C SER A 109 -12.37 4.98 -7.68
N ASN A 110 -12.11 6.06 -8.43
CA ASN A 110 -13.10 7.11 -8.63
C ASN A 110 -14.31 6.60 -9.43
N ALA A 111 -14.10 5.83 -10.50
CA ALA A 111 -15.17 5.24 -11.30
C ALA A 111 -16.11 4.37 -10.45
N LEU A 112 -15.56 3.48 -9.61
CA LEU A 112 -16.34 2.65 -8.70
C LEU A 112 -17.02 3.48 -7.61
N ARG A 113 -16.34 4.48 -7.04
CA ARG A 113 -16.90 5.34 -6.00
C ARG A 113 -18.12 6.15 -6.47
N TYR A 114 -18.10 6.65 -7.71
CA TYR A 114 -19.14 7.54 -8.24
C TYR A 114 -20.18 6.82 -9.12
N THR A 115 -20.11 5.49 -9.21
CA THR A 115 -21.09 4.65 -9.89
C THR A 115 -21.89 3.87 -8.85
N SER A 116 -23.15 4.26 -8.62
CA SER A 116 -24.01 3.54 -7.67
C SER A 116 -24.53 2.21 -8.20
N SER A 117 -24.70 2.11 -9.52
CA SER A 117 -25.07 0.88 -10.24
C SER A 117 -24.64 1.00 -11.69
N GLY A 118 -24.37 -0.13 -12.34
CA GLY A 118 -23.99 -0.17 -13.76
C GLY A 118 -22.61 -0.78 -13.97
N ARG A 119 -21.78 -0.14 -14.80
CA ARG A 119 -20.53 -0.72 -15.29
C ARG A 119 -19.35 0.24 -15.25
N VAL A 120 -18.18 -0.30 -14.93
CA VAL A 120 -16.88 0.31 -15.13
C VAL A 120 -16.07 -0.54 -16.13
N LEU A 121 -15.47 0.11 -17.14
CA LEU A 121 -14.71 -0.57 -18.18
C LEU A 121 -13.30 0.03 -18.30
N LEU A 122 -12.28 -0.80 -18.09
CA LEU A 122 -10.88 -0.49 -18.33
C LEU A 122 -10.47 -1.01 -19.71
N GLY A 123 -9.85 -0.18 -20.53
CA GLY A 123 -9.33 -0.61 -21.82
C GLY A 123 -8.38 0.41 -22.43
N CYS A 124 -7.92 0.16 -23.65
CA CYS A 124 -7.04 1.08 -24.36
C CYS A 124 -7.37 1.17 -25.85
N ARG A 125 -6.98 2.28 -26.48
CA ARG A 125 -7.15 2.53 -27.91
C ARG A 125 -5.86 3.12 -28.47
N ARG A 126 -5.45 2.70 -29.68
CA ARG A 126 -4.34 3.35 -30.38
C ARG A 126 -4.73 4.75 -30.84
N ARG A 127 -3.80 5.70 -30.70
CA ARG A 127 -3.92 7.09 -31.16
C ARG A 127 -2.77 7.37 -32.12
N GLY A 128 -3.04 7.14 -33.41
CA GLY A 128 -2.01 7.14 -34.44
C GLY A 128 -1.02 5.99 -34.26
N ASP A 129 0.19 6.17 -34.81
CA ASP A 129 1.20 5.10 -34.88
C ASP A 129 2.13 5.05 -33.66
N HIS A 130 2.12 6.09 -32.83
CA HIS A 130 3.11 6.26 -31.76
C HIS A 130 2.52 6.37 -30.36
N HIS A 131 1.20 6.48 -30.22
CA HIS A 131 0.57 6.67 -28.91
C HIS A 131 -0.55 5.66 -28.64
N LEU A 132 -0.72 5.36 -27.37
CA LEU A 132 -1.83 4.58 -26.83
C LEU A 132 -2.58 5.45 -25.82
N GLU A 133 -3.90 5.42 -25.88
CA GLU A 133 -4.76 6.03 -24.87
C GLU A 133 -5.37 4.93 -24.01
N ILE A 134 -5.05 4.92 -22.72
CA ILE A 134 -5.71 4.04 -21.75
C ILE A 134 -6.92 4.78 -21.20
N GLN A 135 -8.08 4.13 -21.18
CA GLN A 135 -9.36 4.71 -20.82
C GLN A 135 -10.03 3.91 -19.71
N VAL A 136 -10.58 4.62 -18.73
CA VAL A 136 -11.51 4.08 -17.73
C VAL A 136 -12.85 4.76 -17.94
N TRP A 137 -13.86 3.97 -18.29
CA TRP A 137 -15.23 4.40 -18.48
C TRP A 137 -16.06 4.00 -17.28
N ASP A 138 -16.95 4.89 -16.84
CA ASP A 138 -17.94 4.63 -15.80
C ASP A 138 -19.33 5.04 -16.29
N THR A 139 -20.37 4.43 -15.72
CA THR A 139 -21.78 4.80 -15.95
C THR A 139 -22.35 5.58 -14.76
N GLY A 140 -21.49 6.28 -14.01
CA GLY A 140 -21.86 6.98 -12.80
C GLY A 140 -22.64 8.28 -13.03
N GLN A 141 -22.68 9.11 -12.01
CA GLN A 141 -23.43 10.38 -12.04
C GLN A 141 -22.94 11.40 -13.09
N GLY A 142 -21.73 11.23 -13.62
CA GLY A 142 -21.09 12.18 -14.51
C GLY A 142 -20.76 13.52 -13.85
N ILE A 143 -20.12 14.41 -14.62
CA ILE A 143 -19.56 15.69 -14.17
C ILE A 143 -20.00 16.75 -15.17
N SER A 144 -20.47 17.89 -14.68
CA SER A 144 -20.83 19.01 -15.54
C SER A 144 -19.57 19.69 -16.08
N GLU A 145 -19.61 20.18 -17.32
CA GLU A 145 -18.44 20.75 -18.00
C GLU A 145 -17.76 21.88 -17.21
N ASN A 146 -18.56 22.74 -16.57
CA ASN A 146 -18.07 23.83 -15.71
C ASN A 146 -17.40 23.37 -14.40
N LYS A 147 -17.41 22.08 -14.09
CA LYS A 147 -16.78 21.48 -12.90
C LYS A 147 -15.58 20.60 -13.25
N ILE A 148 -15.25 20.43 -14.53
CA ILE A 148 -14.15 19.56 -14.98
C ILE A 148 -12.79 20.07 -14.50
N GLU A 149 -12.56 21.38 -14.45
CA GLU A 149 -11.29 21.90 -13.90
C GLU A 149 -11.23 21.75 -12.38
N GLU A 150 -12.39 21.75 -11.72
CA GLU A 150 -12.49 21.73 -10.27
C GLU A 150 -12.10 20.39 -9.66
N ILE A 151 -12.29 19.28 -10.37
CA ILE A 151 -12.00 17.93 -9.83
C ILE A 151 -10.50 17.66 -9.67
N PHE A 152 -9.64 18.48 -10.26
CA PHE A 152 -8.18 18.38 -10.11
C PHE A 152 -7.63 19.23 -8.95
N ILE A 153 -8.47 20.08 -8.36
CA ILE A 153 -8.08 20.93 -7.22
C ILE A 153 -8.04 20.06 -5.96
N GLU A 154 -6.95 20.18 -5.21
CA GLU A 154 -6.74 19.47 -3.94
C GLU A 154 -7.89 19.74 -2.96
N PHE A 155 -8.30 18.68 -2.26
CA PHE A 155 -9.38 18.70 -1.26
C PHE A 155 -10.75 19.12 -1.82
N LYS A 156 -10.88 19.31 -3.14
CA LYS A 156 -12.15 19.70 -3.75
C LYS A 156 -12.96 18.46 -4.08
N GLN A 157 -14.13 18.37 -3.45
CA GLN A 157 -15.14 17.36 -3.75
C GLN A 157 -16.39 18.06 -4.26
N LEU A 158 -17.00 17.52 -5.32
CA LEU A 158 -18.27 18.04 -5.81
C LEU A 158 -19.37 17.66 -4.81
N LYS A 159 -20.00 18.66 -4.19
CA LYS A 159 -21.03 18.51 -3.13
C LYS A 159 -22.34 17.81 -3.54
N ASN A 160 -22.36 17.10 -4.66
CA ASN A 160 -23.56 16.52 -5.24
C ASN A 160 -23.70 15.01 -4.96
N ASN A 161 -23.09 14.47 -3.90
CA ASN A 161 -23.35 13.07 -3.55
C ASN A 161 -24.73 12.99 -2.85
N PRO A 162 -25.75 12.31 -3.41
CA PRO A 162 -27.09 12.26 -2.83
C PRO A 162 -27.17 11.35 -1.60
N ASP A 163 -26.13 10.58 -1.31
CA ASP A 163 -26.18 9.51 -0.33
C ASP A 163 -25.22 9.75 0.86
N PRO A 164 -25.74 10.22 2.01
CA PRO A 164 -24.95 10.41 3.22
C PRO A 164 -24.53 9.11 3.91
N GLU A 165 -24.98 7.93 3.44
CA GLU A 165 -24.69 6.64 4.07
C GLU A 165 -23.44 5.93 3.51
N HIS A 166 -22.86 6.40 2.40
CA HIS A 166 -21.62 5.85 1.85
C HIS A 166 -20.39 6.36 2.62
N LYS A 167 -19.96 5.55 3.60
CA LYS A 167 -18.95 5.82 4.66
C LYS A 167 -17.50 6.07 4.22
N GLU A 168 -17.16 6.12 2.94
CA GLU A 168 -15.77 6.36 2.50
C GLU A 168 -15.68 7.56 1.56
N GLN A 169 -15.73 8.75 2.14
CA GLN A 169 -15.42 9.99 1.42
C GLN A 169 -13.94 9.98 1.03
N GLY A 170 -13.68 9.96 -0.28
CA GLY A 170 -12.32 10.15 -0.80
C GLY A 170 -11.77 11.51 -0.43
N LEU A 171 -10.47 11.59 -0.16
CA LEU A 171 -9.83 12.79 0.40
C LEU A 171 -9.71 13.99 -0.55
N GLY A 172 -10.12 13.84 -1.81
CA GLY A 172 -10.01 14.90 -2.84
C GLY A 172 -8.59 15.13 -3.34
N LEU A 173 -7.65 14.20 -3.11
CA LEU A 173 -6.25 14.31 -3.56
C LEU A 173 -5.93 13.44 -4.78
N GLY A 174 -6.75 12.43 -5.08
CA GLY A 174 -6.41 11.42 -6.08
C GLY A 174 -6.15 11.97 -7.48
N LEU A 175 -7.09 12.76 -8.03
CA LEU A 175 -6.94 13.36 -9.36
C LEU A 175 -5.87 14.46 -9.40
N ALA A 176 -5.68 15.16 -8.28
CA ALA A 176 -4.61 16.12 -8.09
C ALA A 176 -3.24 15.43 -8.26
N ILE A 177 -3.02 14.28 -7.61
CA ILE A 177 -1.82 13.45 -7.75
C ILE A 177 -1.66 12.95 -9.19
N VAL A 178 -2.75 12.47 -9.82
CA VAL A 178 -2.72 12.02 -11.23
C VAL A 178 -2.20 13.10 -12.16
N GLU A 179 -2.66 14.35 -12.00
CA GLU A 179 -2.21 15.46 -12.84
C GLU A 179 -0.69 15.67 -12.74
N ARG A 180 -0.12 15.61 -11.53
CA ARG A 180 1.33 15.74 -11.33
C ARG A 180 2.10 14.56 -11.89
N ILE A 181 1.60 13.33 -11.70
CA ILE A 181 2.25 12.14 -12.26
C ILE A 181 2.25 12.19 -13.79
N CYS A 182 1.12 12.55 -14.42
CA CYS A 182 1.05 12.73 -15.87
C CYS A 182 2.05 13.79 -16.35
N ARG A 183 2.15 14.93 -15.65
CA ARG A 183 3.12 15.98 -15.96
C ARG A 183 4.57 15.48 -15.82
N LEU A 184 4.88 14.74 -14.76
CA LEU A 184 6.21 14.15 -14.53
C LEU A 184 6.59 13.16 -15.64
N LEU A 185 5.65 12.35 -16.08
CA LEU A 185 5.86 11.34 -17.13
C LEU A 185 5.80 11.93 -18.56
N GLY A 186 5.30 13.16 -18.72
CA GLY A 186 5.03 13.76 -20.03
C GLY A 186 3.80 13.17 -20.74
N HIS A 187 2.86 12.60 -19.98
CA HIS A 187 1.65 11.97 -20.51
C HIS A 187 0.48 12.96 -20.55
N GLU A 188 -0.36 12.86 -21.58
CA GLU A 188 -1.54 13.72 -21.71
C GLU A 188 -2.72 13.13 -20.94
N LEU A 189 -3.28 13.91 -20.02
CA LEU A 189 -4.45 13.57 -19.22
C LEU A 189 -5.70 14.15 -19.88
N SER A 190 -6.76 13.34 -20.04
CA SER A 190 -8.04 13.79 -20.58
C SER A 190 -9.22 13.25 -19.78
N VAL A 191 -10.31 14.03 -19.76
CA VAL A 191 -11.58 13.63 -19.18
C VAL A 191 -12.72 14.06 -20.08
N LYS A 192 -13.68 13.16 -20.28
CA LYS A 192 -14.95 13.43 -20.97
C LYS A 192 -16.07 12.94 -20.08
N SER A 193 -17.00 13.80 -19.72
CA SER A 193 -18.09 13.42 -18.83
C SER A 193 -19.38 14.09 -19.27
N THR A 194 -20.51 13.43 -19.01
CA THR A 194 -21.82 13.99 -19.24
C THR A 194 -22.70 13.70 -18.04
N PRO A 195 -23.31 14.73 -17.41
CA PRO A 195 -24.19 14.53 -16.26
C PRO A 195 -25.26 13.47 -16.52
N GLY A 196 -25.37 12.50 -15.62
CA GLY A 196 -26.30 11.37 -15.69
C GLY A 196 -25.94 10.26 -16.67
N LYS A 197 -24.80 10.36 -17.39
CA LYS A 197 -24.34 9.30 -18.32
C LYS A 197 -23.01 8.66 -17.93
N GLY A 198 -22.33 9.21 -16.94
CA GLY A 198 -21.01 8.77 -16.48
C GLY A 198 -19.86 9.56 -17.07
N SER A 199 -18.64 9.08 -16.82
CA SER A 199 -17.39 9.72 -17.23
C SER A 199 -16.44 8.75 -17.93
N MET A 200 -15.51 9.31 -18.67
CA MET A 200 -14.33 8.65 -19.19
C MET A 200 -13.12 9.46 -18.75
N PHE A 201 -12.23 8.83 -18.00
CA PHE A 201 -10.90 9.35 -17.73
C PHE A 201 -9.89 8.62 -18.60
N SER A 202 -8.93 9.34 -19.15
CA SER A 202 -7.90 8.73 -19.98
C SER A 202 -6.53 9.37 -19.85
N VAL A 203 -5.51 8.56 -20.13
CA VAL A 203 -4.12 8.97 -20.20
C VAL A 203 -3.52 8.50 -21.53
N ILE A 204 -2.86 9.41 -22.25
CA ILE A 204 -2.18 9.14 -23.51
C ILE A 204 -0.68 9.06 -23.23
N LEU A 205 -0.08 7.97 -23.68
CA LEU A 205 1.34 7.66 -23.48
C LEU A 205 1.95 7.05 -24.75
N PRO A 206 3.28 7.17 -24.94
CA PRO A 206 3.95 6.58 -26.09
C PRO A 206 3.87 5.05 -26.09
N LEU A 207 3.73 4.49 -27.28
CA LEU A 207 3.96 3.06 -27.52
C LEU A 207 5.44 2.75 -27.29
N GLY A 208 5.70 1.67 -26.57
CA GLY A 208 7.05 1.18 -26.33
C GLY A 208 7.54 0.32 -27.48
N GLN A 209 8.84 0.06 -27.48
CA GLN A 209 9.45 -0.83 -28.45
C GLN A 209 9.42 -2.25 -27.92
N GLU A 210 9.16 -3.21 -28.82
CA GLU A 210 9.28 -4.62 -28.51
C GLU A 210 10.75 -4.94 -28.22
N LYS A 211 11.13 -4.89 -26.95
CA LYS A 211 12.36 -5.52 -26.49
C LYS A 211 12.10 -7.01 -26.43
N ILE A 212 12.96 -7.78 -27.10
CA ILE A 212 13.12 -9.22 -26.86
C ILE A 212 13.56 -9.36 -25.40
N ALA A 213 12.61 -9.39 -24.47
CA ALA A 213 12.86 -9.62 -23.08
C ALA A 213 12.88 -11.14 -22.87
N VAL A 214 14.04 -11.65 -22.46
CA VAL A 214 14.15 -12.97 -21.84
C VAL A 214 13.16 -13.00 -20.67
N PRO A 215 12.27 -13.99 -20.59
CA PRO A 215 11.28 -14.04 -19.52
C PRO A 215 11.99 -14.00 -18.16
N PRO A 216 11.57 -13.17 -17.20
CA PRO A 216 11.95 -13.41 -15.81
C PRO A 216 11.43 -14.81 -15.46
N GLU A 217 12.29 -15.66 -14.88
CA GLU A 217 11.88 -16.95 -14.35
C GLU A 217 10.74 -16.71 -13.35
N ILE A 218 9.53 -17.09 -13.76
CA ILE A 218 8.39 -17.21 -12.85
C ILE A 218 8.73 -18.39 -11.96
N ILE A 219 9.31 -18.11 -10.79
CA ILE A 219 9.32 -19.07 -9.69
C ILE A 219 7.86 -19.18 -9.25
N THR A 220 7.16 -20.16 -9.82
CA THR A 220 5.89 -20.65 -9.30
C THR A 220 6.23 -21.38 -7.99
N ALA A 221 6.26 -20.63 -6.89
CA ALA A 221 6.25 -21.24 -5.58
C ALA A 221 4.86 -21.86 -5.38
N ASP A 222 4.82 -23.20 -5.45
CA ASP A 222 3.71 -23.99 -4.94
C ASP A 222 3.29 -23.42 -3.59
N ARG A 223 2.03 -22.99 -3.46
CA ARG A 223 1.46 -22.67 -2.15
C ARG A 223 1.31 -23.99 -1.41
N PRO A 224 2.09 -24.26 -0.35
CA PRO A 224 1.79 -25.39 0.49
C PRO A 224 0.50 -25.06 1.25
N ASN A 225 -0.37 -26.06 1.39
CA ASN A 225 -1.55 -25.97 2.22
C ASN A 225 -1.06 -26.00 3.68
N ILE A 226 -0.80 -24.83 4.26
CA ILE A 226 -0.12 -24.71 5.56
C ILE A 226 -1.16 -24.50 6.65
N LEU A 227 -1.13 -25.37 7.66
CA LEU A 227 -1.87 -25.22 8.92
C LEU A 227 -1.56 -23.85 9.55
N PRO A 228 -2.55 -23.15 10.12
CA PRO A 228 -2.33 -21.84 10.74
C PRO A 228 -1.20 -21.93 11.79
N LEU A 229 -0.22 -21.04 11.68
CA LEU A 229 0.88 -20.94 12.64
C LEU A 229 0.29 -20.58 14.01
N ASP A 230 0.65 -21.34 15.04
CA ASP A 230 0.28 -21.02 16.42
C ASP A 230 1.23 -19.94 16.93
N PHE A 231 0.68 -18.75 17.18
CA PHE A 231 1.44 -17.60 17.68
C PHE A 231 1.73 -17.70 19.17
N SER A 232 1.03 -18.58 19.91
CA SER A 232 1.15 -18.70 21.37
C SER A 232 2.53 -19.18 21.87
N THR A 233 3.31 -19.79 20.98
CA THR A 233 4.66 -20.29 21.31
C THR A 233 5.78 -19.38 20.82
N LEU A 234 5.45 -18.24 20.20
CA LEU A 234 6.45 -17.39 19.55
C LEU A 234 7.05 -16.37 20.51
N LYS A 235 8.39 -16.34 20.52
CA LYS A 235 9.18 -15.32 21.24
C LYS A 235 9.57 -14.20 20.30
N VAL A 236 9.06 -13.00 20.54
CA VAL A 236 9.32 -11.83 19.70
C VAL A 236 10.17 -10.82 20.46
N LEU A 237 11.22 -10.34 19.82
CA LEU A 237 11.97 -9.19 20.31
C LEU A 237 11.61 -7.96 19.48
N CYS A 238 11.05 -6.92 20.12
CA CYS A 238 10.73 -5.65 19.46
C CYS A 238 11.67 -4.54 19.93
N ILE A 239 12.25 -3.80 18.99
CA ILE A 239 13.20 -2.72 19.25
C ILE A 239 12.74 -1.45 18.56
N ASP A 240 12.38 -0.41 19.32
CA ASP A 240 11.94 0.90 18.82
C ASP A 240 12.20 1.97 19.90
N ASN A 241 12.71 3.14 19.53
CA ASN A 241 13.01 4.20 20.51
C ASN A 241 11.75 4.91 21.04
N ASP A 242 10.63 4.81 20.31
CA ASP A 242 9.33 5.37 20.66
C ASP A 242 8.55 4.44 21.63
N PRO A 243 8.35 4.86 22.90
CA PRO A 243 7.66 4.03 23.90
C PRO A 243 6.20 3.74 23.54
N ASP A 244 5.53 4.62 22.78
CA ASP A 244 4.14 4.40 22.37
C ASP A 244 4.07 3.28 21.31
N ILE A 245 5.06 3.20 20.42
CA ILE A 245 5.16 2.11 19.44
C ILE A 245 5.45 0.79 20.13
N LEU A 246 6.39 0.77 21.08
CA LEU A 246 6.68 -0.43 21.88
C LEU A 246 5.45 -0.92 22.66
N THR A 247 4.71 0.00 23.30
CA THR A 247 3.48 -0.35 24.01
C THR A 247 2.42 -0.89 23.05
N GLY A 248 2.24 -0.28 21.88
CA GLY A 248 1.31 -0.75 20.86
C GLY A 248 1.68 -2.15 20.31
N MET A 249 2.97 -2.41 20.08
CA MET A 249 3.48 -3.71 19.65
C MET A 249 3.34 -4.79 20.72
N ASP A 250 3.61 -4.44 21.98
CA ASP A 250 3.44 -5.31 23.14
C ASP A 250 1.99 -5.81 23.24
N ILE A 251 1.03 -4.90 23.20
CA ILE A 251 -0.40 -5.26 23.27
C ILE A 251 -0.81 -6.08 22.05
N LEU A 252 -0.43 -5.67 20.83
CA LEU A 252 -0.82 -6.36 19.60
C LEU A 252 -0.29 -7.80 19.55
N LEU A 253 1.00 -8.00 19.82
CA LEU A 253 1.62 -9.32 19.74
C LEU A 253 1.24 -10.21 20.93
N SER A 254 1.05 -9.65 22.12
CA SER A 254 0.51 -10.39 23.26
C SER A 254 -0.92 -10.86 23.01
N ASN A 255 -1.75 -10.07 22.31
CA ASN A 255 -3.09 -10.49 21.90
C ASN A 255 -3.05 -11.68 20.92
N TRP A 256 -2.00 -11.80 20.11
CA TRP A 256 -1.77 -12.99 19.28
C TRP A 256 -1.26 -14.19 20.09
N GLY A 257 -0.93 -14.00 21.37
CA GLY A 257 -0.39 -15.01 22.28
C GLY A 257 1.14 -15.06 22.33
N CYS A 258 1.84 -14.18 21.61
CA CYS A 258 3.31 -14.18 21.59
C CYS A 258 3.90 -13.77 22.96
N GLU A 259 5.04 -14.35 23.31
CA GLU A 259 5.91 -13.85 24.38
C GLU A 259 6.79 -12.73 23.79
N ILE A 260 6.49 -11.47 24.08
CA ILE A 260 7.22 -10.33 23.54
C ILE A 260 8.14 -9.68 24.59
N ILE A 261 9.33 -9.29 24.17
CA ILE A 261 10.22 -8.38 24.92
C ILE A 261 10.43 -7.12 24.10
N CYS A 262 10.17 -5.96 24.72
CA CYS A 262 10.35 -4.64 24.13
C CYS A 262 11.63 -3.98 24.65
N CYS A 263 12.42 -3.39 23.74
CA CYS A 263 13.65 -2.67 24.05
C CYS A 263 13.69 -1.34 23.30
N ARG A 264 14.27 -0.29 23.90
CA ARG A 264 14.39 1.01 23.23
C ARG A 264 15.64 1.15 22.37
N GLY A 265 16.59 0.24 22.57
CA GLY A 265 17.85 0.20 21.85
C GLY A 265 18.84 -0.74 22.53
N GLN A 266 20.11 -0.65 22.14
CA GLN A 266 21.14 -1.58 22.61
C GLN A 266 21.34 -1.59 24.14
N ALA A 267 21.12 -0.46 24.81
CA ALA A 267 21.31 -0.33 26.26
C ALA A 267 20.36 -1.23 27.07
N ASP A 268 19.15 -1.47 26.56
CA ASP A 268 18.14 -2.28 27.24
C ASP A 268 18.40 -3.79 27.09
N MET A 269 19.28 -4.18 26.16
CA MET A 269 19.60 -5.58 25.86
C MET A 269 20.37 -6.29 26.98
N GLY A 270 20.92 -5.54 27.93
CA GLY A 270 21.56 -6.06 29.14
C GLY A 270 20.56 -6.52 30.20
N HIS A 271 19.29 -6.13 30.09
CA HIS A 271 18.22 -6.48 31.03
C HIS A 271 17.36 -7.65 30.56
N MET A 272 17.73 -8.31 29.47
CA MET A 272 17.00 -9.48 28.98
C MET A 272 17.14 -10.67 29.93
N PRO A 273 16.07 -11.47 30.12
CA PRO A 273 16.14 -12.69 30.91
C PRO A 273 17.19 -13.65 30.37
N ASP A 274 17.95 -14.26 31.28
CA ASP A 274 18.89 -15.33 30.94
C ASP A 274 18.15 -16.49 30.27
N GLY A 275 18.62 -16.93 29.10
CA GLY A 275 18.01 -18.01 28.32
C GLY A 275 16.90 -17.59 27.35
N PHE A 276 16.54 -16.30 27.25
CA PHE A 276 15.65 -15.82 26.20
C PHE A 276 16.36 -15.82 24.84
N THR A 277 15.79 -16.55 23.88
CA THR A 277 16.21 -16.54 22.48
C THR A 277 14.96 -16.25 21.63
N PRO A 278 14.91 -15.12 20.91
CA PRO A 278 13.75 -14.78 20.10
C PRO A 278 13.66 -15.68 18.86
N ASP A 279 12.44 -16.03 18.48
CA ASP A 279 12.15 -16.69 17.20
C ASP A 279 12.21 -15.70 16.03
N ILE A 280 11.93 -14.42 16.32
CA ILE A 280 11.93 -13.32 15.35
C ILE A 280 12.24 -11.98 16.04
N ILE A 281 12.91 -11.09 15.31
CA ILE A 281 13.25 -9.74 15.78
C ILE A 281 12.56 -8.70 14.90
N LEU A 282 11.86 -7.76 15.52
CA LEU A 282 11.30 -6.56 14.90
C LEU A 282 12.14 -5.37 15.33
N ALA A 283 12.76 -4.66 14.39
CA ALA A 283 13.62 -3.51 14.72
C ALA A 283 13.22 -2.29 13.90
N ASP A 284 13.07 -1.14 14.55
CA ASP A 284 13.02 0.14 13.85
C ASP A 284 14.35 0.44 13.18
N TYR A 285 14.30 1.04 12.00
CA TYR A 285 15.49 1.43 11.26
C TYR A 285 16.22 2.61 11.90
N HIS A 286 15.49 3.60 12.44
CA HIS A 286 16.05 4.82 13.01
C HIS A 286 16.08 4.75 14.54
N LEU A 287 17.12 4.13 15.08
CA LEU A 287 17.34 4.09 16.53
C LEU A 287 18.16 5.31 16.99
N ASP A 288 18.07 5.62 18.28
CA ASP A 288 18.82 6.72 18.89
C ASP A 288 20.35 6.53 18.75
N HIS A 289 21.10 7.62 18.91
CA HIS A 289 22.58 7.63 18.87
C HIS A 289 23.21 7.15 17.55
N ALA A 290 22.53 7.38 16.42
CA ALA A 290 23.01 7.03 15.07
C ALA A 290 23.25 5.53 14.84
N GLN A 291 22.55 4.67 15.60
CA GLN A 291 22.53 3.24 15.34
C GLN A 291 21.47 2.91 14.29
N ASN A 292 21.89 2.21 13.23
CA ASN A 292 20.96 1.68 12.24
C ASN A 292 20.37 0.36 12.76
N GLY A 293 19.05 0.19 12.65
CA GLY A 293 18.37 -1.06 13.01
C GLY A 293 18.96 -2.30 12.31
N ILE A 294 19.47 -2.16 11.09
CA ILE A 294 20.15 -3.25 10.34
C ILE A 294 21.46 -3.67 11.04
N ASP A 295 22.26 -2.70 11.48
CA ASP A 295 23.52 -2.95 12.19
C ASP A 295 23.25 -3.64 13.53
N LEU A 296 22.21 -3.19 14.23
CA LEU A 296 21.78 -3.79 15.48
C LEU A 296 21.34 -5.24 15.28
N LEU A 297 20.51 -5.52 14.27
CA LEU A 297 20.10 -6.89 13.93
C LEU A 297 21.31 -7.78 13.63
N THR A 298 22.28 -7.27 12.89
CA THR A 298 23.50 -8.01 12.51
C THR A 298 24.37 -8.34 13.73
N MET A 299 24.51 -7.38 14.65
CA MET A 299 25.18 -7.59 15.93
C MET A 299 24.47 -8.67 16.77
N LEU A 300 23.13 -8.62 16.82
CA LEU A 300 22.32 -9.55 17.58
C LEU A 300 22.35 -10.98 17.03
N GLN A 301 22.37 -11.16 15.70
CA GLN A 301 22.55 -12.48 15.10
C GLN A 301 23.86 -13.13 15.55
N SER A 302 24.93 -12.34 15.68
CA SER A 302 26.22 -12.83 16.16
C SER A 302 26.17 -13.30 17.62
N ARG A 303 25.32 -12.68 18.46
CA ARG A 303 25.12 -13.05 19.88
C ARG A 303 24.44 -14.41 20.04
N TRP A 304 23.47 -14.74 19.18
CA TRP A 304 22.69 -15.98 19.29
C TRP A 304 23.16 -17.12 18.38
N GLY A 305 24.23 -16.90 17.60
CA GLY A 305 24.91 -17.96 16.84
C GLY A 305 24.05 -18.61 15.75
N GLY A 306 22.98 -17.95 15.31
CA GLY A 306 22.04 -18.47 14.31
C GLY A 306 21.31 -17.35 13.56
N ALA A 307 20.80 -17.69 12.37
CA ALA A 307 20.02 -16.78 11.53
C ALA A 307 18.59 -16.62 12.08
N ILE A 308 18.44 -15.83 13.16
CA ILE A 308 17.12 -15.41 13.63
C ILE A 308 16.56 -14.44 12.58
N PRO A 309 15.33 -14.68 12.06
CA PRO A 309 14.72 -13.78 11.09
C PRO A 309 14.51 -12.39 11.70
N GLY A 310 14.81 -11.36 10.91
CA GLY A 310 14.61 -9.97 11.28
C GLY A 310 13.64 -9.28 10.33
N ILE A 311 12.77 -8.44 10.87
CA ILE A 311 11.94 -7.50 10.13
C ILE A 311 12.37 -6.08 10.52
N VAL A 312 12.87 -5.33 9.54
CA VAL A 312 13.17 -3.91 9.68
C VAL A 312 11.90 -3.12 9.41
N ILE A 313 11.54 -2.22 10.33
CA ILE A 313 10.39 -1.34 10.24
C ILE A 313 10.91 0.08 10.05
N SER A 314 10.43 0.82 9.05
CA SER A 314 10.91 2.20 8.83
C SER A 314 9.84 3.15 8.31
N ALA A 315 9.90 4.40 8.73
CA ALA A 315 9.14 5.51 8.12
C ALA A 315 9.82 6.08 6.86
N ASP A 316 11.03 5.62 6.53
CA ASP A 316 11.70 6.01 5.28
C ASP A 316 11.01 5.33 4.08
N HIS A 317 10.68 6.14 3.08
CA HIS A 317 10.00 5.69 1.87
C HIS A 317 10.96 5.49 0.70
N THR A 318 12.26 5.70 0.88
CA THR A 318 13.27 5.42 -0.14
C THR A 318 13.40 3.92 -0.38
N GLU A 319 13.71 3.52 -1.62
CA GLU A 319 14.01 2.11 -1.92
C GLU A 319 15.39 1.70 -1.38
N ASP A 320 16.27 2.64 -1.06
CA ASP A 320 17.63 2.37 -0.55
C ASP A 320 17.60 1.61 0.78
N VAL A 321 16.81 2.07 1.75
CA VAL A 321 16.69 1.42 3.07
C VAL A 321 16.13 0.00 2.92
N LYS A 322 15.12 -0.17 2.07
CA LYS A 322 14.53 -1.47 1.77
C LYS A 322 15.54 -2.40 1.10
N ASN A 323 16.32 -1.89 0.14
CA ASN A 323 17.34 -2.66 -0.56
C ASN A 323 18.48 -3.07 0.39
N GLN A 324 18.89 -2.19 1.30
CA GLN A 324 19.87 -2.51 2.35
C GLN A 324 19.37 -3.62 3.26
N ALA A 325 18.15 -3.52 3.78
CA ALA A 325 17.56 -4.55 4.63
C ALA A 325 17.47 -5.91 3.91
N MET A 326 17.02 -5.91 2.65
CA MET A 326 16.91 -7.13 1.84
C MET A 326 18.29 -7.73 1.51
N THR A 327 19.29 -6.90 1.21
CA THR A 327 20.68 -7.35 0.96
C THR A 327 21.31 -7.98 2.19
N ALA A 328 20.98 -7.46 3.38
CA ALA A 328 21.39 -8.03 4.66
C ALA A 328 20.57 -9.29 5.08
N GLY A 329 19.61 -9.71 4.26
CA GLY A 329 18.80 -10.92 4.50
C GLY A 329 17.58 -10.71 5.39
N TYR A 330 17.23 -9.46 5.72
CA TYR A 330 16.06 -9.11 6.51
C TYR A 330 14.85 -8.78 5.63
N LYS A 331 13.65 -8.91 6.20
CA LYS A 331 12.43 -8.39 5.55
C LYS A 331 12.19 -6.95 5.99
N PHE A 332 11.34 -6.26 5.23
CA PHE A 332 11.08 -4.84 5.43
C PHE A 332 9.58 -4.54 5.49
N LEU A 333 9.17 -3.73 6.46
CA LEU A 333 7.84 -3.14 6.56
C LEU A 333 7.93 -1.63 6.68
N ARG A 334 7.02 -0.93 6.02
CA ARG A 334 6.90 0.52 6.18
C ARG A 334 6.06 0.86 7.40
N LYS A 335 6.41 1.96 8.07
CA LYS A 335 5.53 2.65 9.01
C LYS A 335 4.50 3.47 8.17
N PRO A 336 3.24 3.52 8.61
CA PRO A 336 2.73 2.85 9.80
C PRO A 336 2.50 1.35 9.52
N VAL A 337 2.58 0.49 10.55
CA VAL A 337 2.59 -0.99 10.42
C VAL A 337 1.17 -1.58 10.46
N LYS A 338 0.76 -2.32 9.42
CA LYS A 338 -0.60 -2.90 9.34
C LYS A 338 -0.58 -4.27 10.01
N SER A 339 -1.48 -4.54 10.96
CA SER A 339 -1.53 -5.80 11.72
C SER A 339 -1.54 -7.03 10.81
N ALA A 340 -2.41 -7.04 9.79
CA ALA A 340 -2.49 -8.11 8.81
C ALA A 340 -1.18 -8.31 8.00
N ALA A 341 -0.51 -7.23 7.61
CA ALA A 341 0.75 -7.29 6.86
C ALA A 341 1.89 -7.81 7.75
N LEU A 342 1.95 -7.36 9.01
CA LEU A 342 2.90 -7.86 9.99
C LEU A 342 2.67 -9.35 10.26
N ARG A 343 1.42 -9.76 10.51
CA ARG A 343 1.05 -11.16 10.76
C ARG A 343 1.41 -12.06 9.59
N ALA A 344 1.11 -11.65 8.36
CA ALA A 344 1.46 -12.38 7.16
C ALA A 344 2.98 -12.53 7.01
N LEU A 345 3.74 -11.47 7.28
CA LEU A 345 5.20 -11.50 7.17
C LEU A 345 5.85 -12.39 8.23
N ILE A 346 5.43 -12.29 9.49
CA ILE A 346 5.89 -13.17 10.58
C ILE A 346 5.57 -14.64 10.24
N SER A 347 4.33 -14.92 9.82
CA SER A 347 3.92 -16.26 9.41
C SER A 347 4.82 -16.79 8.29
N SER A 348 5.04 -15.99 7.24
CA SER A 348 5.88 -16.39 6.11
C SER A 348 7.30 -16.76 6.55
N LEU A 349 7.93 -15.98 7.43
CA LEU A 349 9.30 -16.21 7.86
C LEU A 349 9.48 -17.46 8.72
N LEU A 350 8.47 -17.80 9.52
CA LEU A 350 8.53 -18.90 10.47
C LEU A 350 8.04 -20.23 9.88
N ILE A 351 7.20 -20.19 8.85
CA ILE A 351 6.77 -21.38 8.10
C ILE A 351 7.94 -22.02 7.34
N TYR A 352 8.82 -21.22 6.72
CA TYR A 352 9.95 -21.75 5.92
C TYR A 352 11.14 -22.26 6.77
N ARG A 353 11.00 -22.33 8.10
CA ARG A 353 12.06 -22.77 9.03
C ARG A 353 11.83 -24.17 9.62
N LYS A 354 10.65 -24.78 9.38
CA LYS A 354 10.35 -26.15 9.82
C LYS A 354 10.78 -27.21 8.81
#